data_AF-A0A069I8S0-F1
#
_entry.id   AF-A0A069I8S0-F1
#
_cell.length_a   1.000
_cell.length_b   1.000
_cell.length_c   1.000
_cell.angle_alpha   90.00
_cell.angle_beta   90.00
_cell.angle_gamma   90.00
#
_symmetry.space_group_name_H-M   'P 1'
#
loop_
_entity.id
_entity.type
_entity.pdbx_description
1 polymer ?
#
loop_
_entity_poly.entity_id
_entity_poly.type
_entity_poly.pdbx_seq_one_letter_code
_entity_poly.pdbx_strand_id
1 'polypeptide(L)'
;MLLSTLGAAPYALAADAVLVLDTSHRETRDAPALDLAVARFAGNASGTYYWEDGLLAEQILSGLQSRTNRAEQELPDGQRLLSSRRQLSHGAERAAVLVDERGDVLAAALVHRECGKDGCQDDQHGRLSVFLRPGFDRTKAQPLVTWSQDVPEDLQTDGGEKIAKVETITLDAGNTTARPIRLTKGFSPQVPLYPRAIVHRTAQDALSNAKARRVLRLQTTDSIEQVLAFYKQLTPPLQDAVSDLDGNTGFMAGKRKGVAFTVNLKQDKHFPTITNMEVEISE
;
A
#
# COMPACT_ATOMS: atom_id res chain seq x y z
N MET A 1 8.46 5.94 60.54
CA MET A 1 7.27 6.09 59.68
C MET A 1 7.73 6.73 58.37
N LEU A 2 7.95 5.93 57.33
CA LEU A 2 8.32 6.37 55.98
C LEU A 2 7.07 6.17 55.11
N LEU A 3 6.49 7.27 54.62
CA LEU A 3 5.41 7.24 53.63
C LEU A 3 6.02 7.14 52.24
N SER A 4 5.89 5.96 51.64
CA SER A 4 6.17 5.71 50.23
C SER A 4 5.01 6.24 49.37
N THR A 5 5.28 7.24 48.53
CA THR A 5 4.38 7.64 47.45
C THR A 5 4.41 6.58 46.36
N LEU A 6 3.27 5.92 46.14
CA LEU A 6 3.04 4.94 45.08
C LEU A 6 3.24 5.60 43.70
N GLY A 7 4.09 4.98 42.90
CA GLY A 7 4.26 5.31 41.49
C GLY A 7 2.99 5.02 40.71
N ALA A 8 2.60 5.98 39.85
CA ALA A 8 1.62 5.74 38.82
C ALA A 8 2.26 4.87 37.73
N ALA A 9 1.81 3.62 37.62
CA ALA A 9 2.08 2.80 36.45
C ALA A 9 1.25 3.32 35.26
N PRO A 10 1.83 3.46 34.05
CA PRO A 10 1.06 3.79 32.86
C PRO A 10 0.20 2.59 32.47
N TYR A 11 -1.06 2.88 32.11
CA TYR A 11 -2.03 1.92 31.60
C TYR A 11 -1.45 1.11 30.45
N ALA A 12 -1.25 -0.18 30.70
CA ALA A 12 -1.12 -1.21 29.69
C ALA A 12 -2.31 -2.18 29.80
N LEU A 13 -2.66 -2.75 28.65
CA LEU A 13 -3.57 -3.87 28.38
C LEU A 13 -4.98 -3.49 27.88
N ALA A 14 -5.05 -3.18 26.59
CA ALA A 14 -6.07 -3.78 25.74
C ALA A 14 -5.54 -5.16 25.26
N ALA A 15 -5.65 -6.16 26.12
CA ALA A 15 -5.46 -7.56 25.76
C ALA A 15 -6.79 -8.27 25.99
N ASP A 16 -7.47 -8.61 24.90
CA ASP A 16 -8.38 -9.77 24.79
C ASP A 16 -8.82 -9.97 23.33
N ALA A 17 -7.83 -10.04 22.44
CA ALA A 17 -8.01 -10.62 21.12
C ALA A 17 -6.77 -11.47 20.84
N VAL A 18 -6.86 -12.76 21.18
CA VAL A 18 -5.89 -13.75 20.73
C VAL A 18 -6.19 -14.02 19.26
N LEU A 19 -5.39 -13.43 18.38
CA LEU A 19 -5.40 -13.66 16.94
C LEU A 19 -4.73 -15.01 16.65
N VAL A 20 -5.49 -15.98 16.16
CA VAL A 20 -4.92 -17.11 15.39
C VAL A 20 -5.37 -16.91 13.94
N LEU A 21 -4.48 -16.32 13.14
CA LEU A 21 -4.64 -16.28 11.68
C LEU A 21 -4.02 -17.57 11.13
N ASP A 22 -4.86 -18.42 10.54
CA ASP A 22 -4.38 -19.48 9.64
C ASP A 22 -3.80 -18.80 8.38
N THR A 23 -2.50 -19.02 8.15
CA THR A 23 -1.74 -18.48 7.01
C THR A 23 -1.83 -19.39 5.79
N SER A 24 -2.89 -20.19 5.65
CA SER A 24 -3.14 -20.95 4.43
C SER A 24 -3.38 -19.99 3.25
N HIS A 25 -2.29 -19.68 2.55
CA HIS A 25 -2.25 -18.92 1.30
C HIS A 25 -3.22 -19.54 0.31
N ARG A 26 -4.35 -18.86 0.08
CA ARG A 26 -5.26 -19.15 -1.02
C ARG A 26 -5.03 -18.10 -2.09
N GLU A 27 -4.49 -18.56 -3.21
CA GLU A 27 -4.09 -17.76 -4.37
C GLU A 27 -5.23 -16.87 -4.87
N THR A 28 -4.96 -15.57 -5.02
CA THR A 28 -5.79 -14.63 -5.78
C THR A 28 -5.71 -15.04 -7.25
N ARG A 29 -6.65 -15.85 -7.71
CA ARG A 29 -6.57 -16.61 -8.99
C ARG A 29 -6.43 -15.79 -10.27
N ASP A 30 -6.64 -14.47 -10.25
CA ASP A 30 -6.71 -13.64 -11.46
C ASP A 30 -5.69 -12.48 -11.53
N ALA A 31 -4.79 -12.34 -10.55
CA ALA A 31 -3.79 -11.28 -10.55
C ALA A 31 -2.50 -11.69 -11.29
N PRO A 32 -1.86 -10.80 -12.09
CA PRO A 32 -0.55 -11.08 -12.66
C PRO A 32 0.48 -11.44 -11.58
N ALA A 33 1.38 -12.39 -11.87
CA ALA A 33 2.38 -12.87 -10.91
C ALA A 33 3.27 -11.74 -10.35
N LEU A 34 3.61 -10.75 -11.20
CA LEU A 34 4.37 -9.58 -10.79
C LEU A 34 3.59 -8.72 -9.79
N ASP A 35 2.29 -8.51 -10.01
CA ASP A 35 1.44 -7.73 -9.11
C ASP A 35 1.37 -8.38 -7.72
N LEU A 36 1.30 -9.72 -7.67
CA LEU A 36 1.33 -10.49 -6.43
C LEU A 36 2.69 -10.38 -5.74
N ALA A 37 3.79 -10.40 -6.49
CA ALA A 37 5.14 -10.27 -5.95
C ALA A 37 5.39 -8.85 -5.40
N VAL A 38 4.91 -7.81 -6.09
CA VAL A 38 4.99 -6.41 -5.63
C VAL A 38 4.15 -6.21 -4.36
N ALA A 39 2.92 -6.74 -4.31
CA ALA A 39 2.08 -6.67 -3.13
C ALA A 39 2.73 -7.39 -1.93
N ARG A 40 3.31 -8.57 -2.13
CA ARG A 40 4.06 -9.31 -1.10
C ARG A 40 5.31 -8.54 -0.62
N PHE A 41 6.02 -7.90 -1.53
CA PHE A 41 7.23 -7.13 -1.23
C PHE A 41 6.92 -5.86 -0.43
N ALA A 42 5.95 -5.07 -0.88
CA ALA A 42 5.61 -3.79 -0.27
C ALA A 42 4.74 -3.94 0.99
N GLY A 43 3.90 -4.97 1.05
CA GLY A 43 2.88 -5.13 2.08
C GLY A 43 2.05 -3.84 2.23
N ASN A 44 1.89 -3.40 3.48
CA ASN A 44 1.17 -2.16 3.79
C ASN A 44 2.08 -0.92 3.88
N ALA A 45 3.31 -1.00 3.38
CA ALA A 45 4.18 0.18 3.32
C ALA A 45 3.47 1.30 2.54
N SER A 46 3.57 2.53 3.03
CA SER A 46 3.01 3.72 2.40
C SER A 46 4.06 4.80 2.24
N GLY A 47 3.75 5.82 1.45
CA GLY A 47 4.56 7.03 1.34
C GLY A 47 4.04 8.00 0.29
N THR A 48 4.72 9.13 0.15
CA THR A 48 4.36 10.19 -0.79
C THR A 48 5.39 10.24 -1.92
N TYR A 49 5.14 9.49 -3.00
CA TYR A 49 6.02 9.45 -4.17
C TYR A 49 5.33 10.04 -5.39
N TYR A 50 4.31 9.36 -5.90
CA TYR A 50 3.46 9.81 -7.02
C TYR A 50 2.20 10.54 -6.55
N TRP A 51 1.73 10.22 -5.35
CA TRP A 51 0.62 10.90 -4.67
C TRP A 51 0.79 10.74 -3.14
N GLU A 52 0.06 11.56 -2.38
CA GLU A 52 0.20 11.66 -0.92
C GLU A 52 -0.25 10.37 -0.20
N ASP A 53 0.58 9.90 0.74
CA ASP A 53 0.29 8.80 1.68
C ASP A 53 -0.26 7.51 1.02
N GLY A 54 0.09 7.23 -0.24
CA GLY A 54 -0.40 6.06 -0.97
C GLY A 54 0.26 4.75 -0.56
N LEU A 55 -0.43 3.63 -0.80
CA LEU A 55 0.21 2.30 -0.73
C LEU A 55 1.40 2.24 -1.69
N LEU A 56 2.55 1.79 -1.19
CA LEU A 56 3.76 1.64 -2.00
C LEU A 56 3.54 0.64 -3.14
N ALA A 57 2.83 -0.47 -2.87
CA ALA A 57 2.47 -1.44 -3.90
C ALA A 57 1.72 -0.77 -5.06
N GLU A 58 0.74 0.07 -4.75
CA GLU A 58 -0.05 0.79 -5.76
C GLU A 58 0.81 1.75 -6.58
N GLN A 59 1.70 2.48 -5.92
CA GLN A 59 2.60 3.43 -6.56
C GLN A 59 3.59 2.69 -7.48
N ILE A 60 4.19 1.58 -7.05
CA ILE A 60 5.04 0.72 -7.90
C ILE A 60 4.26 0.22 -9.11
N LEU A 61 3.09 -0.39 -8.90
CA LEU A 61 2.30 -0.92 -10.00
C LEU A 61 1.88 0.17 -10.98
N SER A 62 1.49 1.35 -10.49
CA SER A 62 1.15 2.51 -11.33
C SER A 62 2.34 2.94 -12.19
N GLY A 63 3.55 2.94 -11.64
CA GLY A 63 4.77 3.22 -12.37
C GLY A 63 5.16 2.15 -13.39
N LEU A 64 4.59 0.94 -13.31
CA LEU A 64 4.85 -0.17 -14.23
C LEU A 64 3.77 -0.34 -15.34
N GLN A 65 2.76 0.54 -15.37
CA GLN A 65 1.55 0.34 -16.17
C GLN A 65 1.72 0.53 -17.68
N SER A 66 2.69 1.31 -18.14
CA SER A 66 2.83 1.60 -19.57
C SER A 66 3.31 0.37 -20.33
N ARG A 67 2.43 -0.25 -21.14
CA ARG A 67 2.78 -1.44 -21.94
C ARG A 67 3.84 -1.15 -22.99
N THR A 68 3.80 0.02 -23.62
CA THR A 68 4.73 0.43 -24.68
C THR A 68 6.13 0.73 -24.17
N ASN A 69 6.27 1.06 -22.88
CA ASN A 69 7.54 1.40 -22.26
C ASN A 69 8.07 0.29 -21.34
N ARG A 70 7.54 -0.94 -21.43
CA ARG A 70 8.06 -2.06 -20.65
C ARG A 70 9.43 -2.46 -21.17
N ALA A 71 10.39 -2.57 -20.26
CA ALA A 71 11.72 -3.07 -20.53
C ALA A 71 12.08 -4.14 -19.49
N GLU A 72 12.81 -5.15 -19.96
CA GLU A 72 13.36 -6.23 -19.15
C GLU A 72 14.86 -6.32 -19.46
N GLN A 73 15.66 -6.30 -18.41
CA GLN A 73 17.11 -6.47 -18.49
C GLN A 73 17.50 -7.68 -17.64
N GLU A 74 18.14 -8.66 -18.27
CA GLU A 74 18.78 -9.75 -17.56
C GLU A 74 20.03 -9.25 -16.83
N LEU A 75 20.22 -9.72 -15.60
CA LEU A 75 21.34 -9.40 -14.74
C LEU A 75 22.04 -10.70 -14.31
N PRO A 76 23.27 -10.62 -13.75
CA PRO A 76 23.93 -11.78 -13.18
C PRO A 76 23.08 -12.49 -12.11
N ASP A 77 23.43 -13.75 -11.82
CA ASP A 77 22.74 -14.60 -10.84
C ASP A 77 21.25 -14.83 -11.15
N GLY A 78 20.87 -14.78 -12.44
CA GLY A 78 19.50 -15.00 -12.91
C GLY A 78 18.50 -13.94 -12.46
N GLN A 79 18.99 -12.81 -11.95
CA GLN A 79 18.16 -11.67 -11.61
C GLN A 79 17.70 -10.93 -12.86
N ARG A 80 16.58 -10.22 -12.73
CA ARG A 80 16.05 -9.40 -13.82
C ARG A 80 15.58 -8.05 -13.29
N LEU A 81 15.85 -7.00 -14.04
CA LEU A 81 15.31 -5.67 -13.81
C LEU A 81 14.14 -5.44 -14.76
N LEU A 82 12.94 -5.33 -14.20
CA LEU A 82 11.71 -5.05 -14.93
C LEU A 82 11.37 -3.58 -14.70
N SER A 83 11.17 -2.81 -15.76
CA SER A 83 10.85 -1.39 -15.63
C SER A 83 9.79 -0.93 -16.62
N SER A 84 9.13 0.16 -16.28
CA SER A 84 8.20 0.87 -17.17
C SER A 84 7.94 2.28 -16.62
N ARG A 85 7.00 2.99 -17.24
CA ARG A 85 6.62 4.36 -16.94
C ARG A 85 5.17 4.44 -16.49
N ARG A 86 4.87 5.45 -15.67
CA ARG A 86 3.48 5.79 -15.33
C ARG A 86 2.81 6.43 -16.55
N GLN A 87 1.59 5.99 -16.86
CA GLN A 87 0.87 6.49 -18.05
C GLN A 87 0.48 7.97 -17.95
N LEU A 88 0.22 8.46 -16.74
CA LEU A 88 -0.33 9.81 -16.48
C LEU A 88 0.74 10.89 -16.28
N SER A 89 2.02 10.56 -16.42
CA SER A 89 3.13 11.47 -16.07
C SER A 89 3.97 11.90 -17.27
N HIS A 90 3.52 11.63 -18.50
CA HIS A 90 4.33 11.79 -19.72
C HIS A 90 5.71 11.13 -19.60
N GLY A 91 5.86 10.06 -18.81
CA GLY A 91 7.12 9.34 -18.59
C GLY A 91 8.05 9.86 -17.48
N ALA A 92 7.81 11.05 -16.95
CA ALA A 92 8.58 11.62 -15.83
C ALA A 92 8.61 10.74 -14.57
N GLU A 93 7.49 10.08 -14.28
CA GLU A 93 7.37 9.11 -13.21
C GLU A 93 7.51 7.70 -13.78
N ARG A 94 8.40 6.90 -13.18
CA ARG A 94 8.73 5.57 -13.66
C ARG A 94 9.14 4.66 -12.52
N ALA A 95 8.85 3.37 -12.68
CA ALA A 95 9.19 2.37 -11.69
C ALA A 95 10.08 1.28 -12.29
N ALA A 96 10.90 0.69 -11.43
CA ALA A 96 11.62 -0.53 -11.72
C ALA A 96 11.55 -1.48 -10.52
N VAL A 97 11.59 -2.77 -10.79
CA VAL A 97 11.68 -3.82 -9.78
C VAL A 97 12.79 -4.79 -10.17
N LEU A 98 13.62 -5.12 -9.19
CA LEU A 98 14.63 -6.15 -9.29
C LEU A 98 14.01 -7.45 -8.78
N VAL A 99 13.95 -8.47 -9.62
CA VAL A 99 13.38 -9.79 -9.28
C VAL A 99 14.44 -10.88 -9.33
N ASP A 100 14.28 -11.92 -8.51
CA ASP A 100 15.08 -13.14 -8.60
C ASP A 100 14.56 -14.10 -9.69
N GLU A 101 15.26 -15.23 -9.88
CA GLU A 101 14.88 -16.28 -10.83
C GLU A 101 13.47 -16.84 -10.61
N ARG A 102 12.95 -16.78 -9.38
CA ARG A 102 11.61 -17.24 -9.01
C ARG A 102 10.54 -16.16 -9.21
N GLY A 103 10.94 -14.94 -9.58
CA GLY A 103 10.06 -13.80 -9.75
C GLY A 103 9.73 -13.07 -8.44
N ASP A 104 10.43 -13.35 -7.35
CA ASP A 104 10.26 -12.59 -6.11
C ASP A 104 10.96 -11.23 -6.23
N VAL A 105 10.27 -10.15 -5.85
CA VAL A 105 10.86 -8.81 -5.83
C VAL A 105 11.88 -8.69 -4.70
N LEU A 106 13.13 -8.44 -5.06
CA LEU A 106 14.28 -8.24 -4.17
C LEU A 106 14.36 -6.78 -3.69
N ALA A 107 14.15 -5.86 -4.63
CA ALA A 107 14.18 -4.41 -4.43
C ALA A 107 13.28 -3.74 -5.47
N ALA A 108 12.83 -2.52 -5.17
CA ALA A 108 12.04 -1.70 -6.09
C ALA A 108 12.57 -0.27 -6.13
N ALA A 109 12.26 0.46 -7.20
CA ALA A 109 12.61 1.85 -7.33
C ALA A 109 11.45 2.65 -7.94
N LEU A 110 11.32 3.90 -7.49
CA LEU A 110 10.45 4.91 -8.07
C LEU A 110 11.30 6.13 -8.40
N VAL A 111 11.21 6.62 -9.64
CA VAL A 111 11.61 7.99 -9.97
C VAL A 111 10.36 8.84 -9.94
N HIS A 112 10.37 9.88 -9.11
CA HIS A 112 9.23 10.74 -8.86
C HIS A 112 9.66 12.19 -8.67
N ARG A 113 8.69 13.12 -8.73
CA ARG A 113 8.91 14.57 -8.54
C ARG A 113 8.36 15.06 -7.21
N GLU A 114 8.38 14.21 -6.17
CA GLU A 114 7.87 14.53 -4.83
C GLU A 114 6.47 15.19 -4.85
N CYS A 115 5.48 14.52 -5.45
CA CYS A 115 4.14 15.08 -5.54
C CYS A 115 3.45 15.10 -4.18
N GLY A 116 3.16 16.29 -3.67
CA GLY A 116 2.46 16.52 -2.40
C GLY A 116 1.23 17.42 -2.56
N LYS A 117 0.71 17.93 -1.44
CA LYS A 117 -0.47 18.82 -1.42
C LYS A 117 -0.29 20.10 -2.24
N ASP A 118 0.94 20.60 -2.29
CA ASP A 118 1.28 21.86 -2.95
C ASP A 118 1.73 21.66 -4.41
N GLY A 119 1.52 20.45 -4.96
CA GLY A 119 1.97 20.06 -6.28
C GLY A 119 3.23 19.20 -6.25
N CYS A 120 3.76 18.90 -7.43
CA CYS A 120 5.05 18.24 -7.58
C CYS A 120 6.18 19.27 -7.65
N GLN A 121 7.40 18.87 -7.25
CA GLN A 121 8.62 19.63 -7.54
C GLN A 121 8.80 19.85 -9.05
N ASP A 122 9.82 20.64 -9.39
CA ASP A 122 10.13 21.04 -10.75
C ASP A 122 10.26 19.86 -11.73
N ASP A 123 10.15 20.18 -13.02
CA ASP A 123 10.11 19.20 -14.10
C ASP A 123 11.49 18.75 -14.61
N GLN A 124 12.57 19.20 -13.97
CA GLN A 124 13.96 18.95 -14.38
C GLN A 124 14.70 18.03 -13.39
N HIS A 125 14.24 17.94 -12.14
CA HIS A 125 14.92 17.21 -11.08
C HIS A 125 14.09 16.04 -10.54
N GLY A 126 14.36 14.85 -11.06
CA GLY A 126 13.80 13.61 -10.52
C GLY A 126 14.45 13.22 -9.18
N ARG A 127 13.66 12.65 -8.28
CA ARG A 127 14.14 11.95 -7.08
C ARG A 127 13.98 10.44 -7.29
N LEU A 128 15.04 9.70 -6.99
CA LEU A 128 15.03 8.25 -6.95
C LEU A 128 14.80 7.77 -5.52
N SER A 129 13.73 7.02 -5.30
CA SER A 129 13.48 6.24 -4.09
C SER A 129 13.75 4.77 -4.34
N VAL A 130 14.73 4.18 -3.65
CA VAL A 130 15.05 2.74 -3.71
C VAL A 130 14.54 2.04 -2.46
N PHE A 131 13.73 1.01 -2.62
CA PHE A 131 13.14 0.20 -1.56
C PHE A 131 13.81 -1.16 -1.49
N LEU A 132 14.25 -1.55 -0.29
CA LEU A 132 14.94 -2.82 -0.06
C LEU A 132 14.16 -3.68 0.93
N ARG A 133 14.14 -5.00 0.73
CA ARG A 133 13.72 -5.91 1.80
C ARG A 133 14.67 -5.81 3.00
N PRO A 134 14.19 -6.03 4.24
CA PRO A 134 15.05 -6.16 5.40
C PRO A 134 16.15 -7.21 5.16
N GLY A 135 17.40 -6.84 5.41
CA GLY A 135 18.57 -7.71 5.20
C GLY A 135 19.07 -7.84 3.75
N PHE A 136 18.43 -7.18 2.77
CA PHE A 136 18.95 -7.14 1.41
C PHE A 136 20.17 -6.22 1.31
N ASP A 137 21.23 -6.70 0.64
CA ASP A 137 22.46 -5.92 0.43
C ASP A 137 22.19 -4.74 -0.52
N ARG A 138 22.37 -3.52 -0.01
CA ARG A 138 22.18 -2.29 -0.76
C ARG A 138 23.02 -2.23 -2.04
N THR A 139 24.22 -2.80 -2.04
CA THR A 139 25.10 -2.79 -3.22
C THR A 139 24.52 -3.59 -4.38
N LYS A 140 23.73 -4.63 -4.09
CA LYS A 140 23.01 -5.42 -5.11
C LYS A 140 21.84 -4.68 -5.73
N ALA A 141 21.39 -3.57 -5.16
CA ALA A 141 20.37 -2.69 -5.74
C ALA A 141 20.96 -1.66 -6.72
N GLN A 142 22.27 -1.64 -6.94
CA GLN A 142 22.93 -0.70 -7.86
C GLN A 142 22.33 -0.68 -9.28
N PRO A 143 21.87 -1.80 -9.88
CA PRO A 143 21.19 -1.76 -11.19
C PRO A 143 20.00 -0.81 -11.23
N LEU A 144 19.26 -0.62 -10.13
CA LEU A 144 18.15 0.33 -10.05
C LEU A 144 18.64 1.79 -10.11
N VAL A 145 19.81 2.08 -9.54
CA VAL A 145 20.40 3.43 -9.61
C VAL A 145 20.88 3.69 -11.03
N THR A 146 21.58 2.75 -11.65
CA THR A 146 22.03 2.86 -13.04
C THR A 146 20.84 3.06 -13.99
N TRP A 147 19.80 2.24 -13.85
CA TRP A 147 18.56 2.38 -14.61
C TRP A 147 17.93 3.77 -14.45
N SER A 148 17.90 4.33 -13.24
CA SER A 148 17.28 5.65 -13.03
C SER A 148 17.97 6.79 -13.78
N GLN A 149 19.27 6.65 -14.04
CA GLN A 149 20.11 7.63 -14.72
C GLN A 149 20.04 7.52 -16.23
N ASP A 150 19.59 6.38 -16.76
CA ASP A 150 19.32 6.16 -18.18
C ASP A 150 17.97 6.79 -18.56
N VAL A 151 17.93 8.12 -18.56
CA VAL A 151 16.72 8.90 -18.84
C VAL A 151 16.42 8.83 -20.35
N PRO A 152 15.24 8.32 -20.74
CA PRO A 152 14.85 8.23 -22.13
C PRO A 152 14.92 9.57 -22.87
N GLU A 153 15.38 9.54 -24.13
CA GLU A 153 15.54 10.74 -24.97
C GLU A 153 14.25 11.55 -25.11
N ASP A 154 13.10 10.88 -25.17
CA ASP A 154 11.78 11.53 -25.27
C ASP A 154 11.36 12.27 -23.98
N LEU A 155 12.10 12.09 -22.89
CA LEU A 155 11.94 12.79 -21.62
C LEU A 155 13.05 13.80 -21.34
N GLN A 156 14.07 13.83 -22.19
CA GLN A 156 15.08 14.87 -22.13
C GLN A 156 14.44 16.16 -22.66
N THR A 157 13.88 16.95 -21.74
CA THR A 157 13.46 18.34 -22.01
C THR A 157 14.65 19.16 -22.51
N ASP A 158 14.46 20.40 -22.98
CA ASP A 158 15.56 21.27 -23.40
C ASP A 158 16.65 21.47 -22.33
N GLY A 159 16.38 21.14 -21.06
CA GLY A 159 17.35 21.08 -19.95
C GLY A 159 17.79 19.67 -19.51
N GLY A 160 17.12 18.61 -19.98
CA GLY A 160 17.29 17.20 -19.62
C GLY A 160 16.84 16.89 -18.18
N GLU A 161 15.98 15.89 -17.98
CA GLU A 161 15.70 15.42 -16.61
C GLU A 161 16.96 14.81 -16.00
N LYS A 162 17.26 15.16 -14.75
CA LYS A 162 18.37 14.60 -13.97
C LYS A 162 17.86 14.03 -12.67
N ILE A 163 18.44 12.91 -12.23
CA ILE A 163 18.22 12.41 -10.88
C ILE A 163 19.03 13.27 -9.90
N ALA A 164 18.36 14.22 -9.24
CA ALA A 164 19.00 15.15 -8.33
C ALA A 164 19.27 14.54 -6.94
N LYS A 165 18.47 13.55 -6.54
CA LYS A 165 18.57 12.92 -5.22
C LYS A 165 18.27 11.43 -5.30
N VAL A 166 19.05 10.64 -4.56
CA VAL A 166 18.80 9.22 -4.34
C VAL A 166 18.57 8.99 -2.86
N GLU A 167 17.48 8.32 -2.53
CA GLU A 167 17.25 7.78 -1.20
C GLU A 167 17.13 6.25 -1.24
N THR A 168 17.43 5.64 -0.10
CA THR A 168 17.29 4.19 0.07
C THR A 168 16.55 3.92 1.36
N ILE A 169 15.48 3.15 1.26
CA ILE A 169 14.52 2.87 2.33
C ILE A 169 14.46 1.35 2.52
N THR A 170 14.74 0.88 3.73
CA THR A 170 14.50 -0.52 4.09
C THR A 170 13.04 -0.68 4.49
N LEU A 171 12.35 -1.68 3.93
CA LEU A 171 10.94 -1.94 4.23
C LEU A 171 10.77 -2.67 5.56
N ASP A 172 11.09 -1.99 6.65
CA ASP A 172 10.86 -2.45 8.02
C ASP A 172 9.84 -1.55 8.75
N ALA A 173 9.44 -1.97 9.97
CA ALA A 173 8.45 -1.23 10.76
C ALA A 173 8.91 0.18 11.19
N GLY A 174 10.22 0.47 11.19
CA GLY A 174 10.76 1.78 11.55
C GLY A 174 10.81 2.77 10.39
N ASN A 175 10.90 2.25 9.16
CA ASN A 175 11.14 3.03 7.95
C ASN A 175 9.95 3.04 6.97
N THR A 176 9.01 2.11 7.11
CA THR A 176 7.75 2.15 6.37
C THR A 176 6.80 3.14 7.05
N THR A 177 6.31 4.15 6.32
CA THR A 177 5.41 5.16 6.88
C THR A 177 3.99 4.63 7.16
N ALA A 178 3.81 3.31 7.24
CA ALA A 178 2.55 2.66 7.53
C ALA A 178 2.07 3.09 8.92
N ARG A 179 1.20 4.10 8.95
CA ARG A 179 0.64 4.63 10.19
C ARG A 179 -0.58 3.80 10.57
N PRO A 180 -0.74 3.45 11.87
CA PRO A 180 -2.00 2.92 12.38
C PRO A 180 -3.14 3.84 11.96
N ILE A 181 -4.28 3.25 11.59
CA ILE A 181 -5.45 4.01 11.15
C ILE A 181 -5.86 4.97 12.28
N ARG A 182 -5.72 6.27 12.04
CA ARG A 182 -6.23 7.30 12.95
C ARG A 182 -7.69 7.54 12.61
N LEU A 183 -8.57 7.17 13.55
CA LEU A 183 -9.99 7.47 13.45
C LEU A 183 -10.21 8.97 13.25
N THR A 184 -10.97 9.32 12.22
CA THR A 184 -11.37 10.70 11.98
C THR A 184 -12.29 11.18 13.11
N LYS A 185 -12.22 12.47 13.44
CA LYS A 185 -13.07 13.06 14.47
C LYS A 185 -14.54 12.87 14.09
N GLY A 186 -15.29 12.13 14.92
CA GLY A 186 -16.70 11.80 14.68
C GLY A 186 -16.96 10.38 14.20
N PHE A 187 -15.91 9.60 13.88
CA PHE A 187 -16.05 8.17 13.61
C PHE A 187 -16.11 7.38 14.92
N SER A 188 -17.06 6.45 15.03
CA SER A 188 -17.29 5.71 16.28
C SER A 188 -16.16 4.73 16.57
N PRO A 189 -15.57 4.72 17.79
CA PRO A 189 -14.54 3.76 18.18
C PRO A 189 -15.09 2.34 18.37
N GLN A 190 -16.41 2.15 18.29
CA GLN A 190 -17.03 0.82 18.36
C GLN A 190 -16.99 0.07 17.04
N VAL A 191 -16.68 0.75 15.93
CA VAL A 191 -16.54 0.11 14.62
C VAL A 191 -15.15 -0.53 14.55
N PRO A 192 -15.06 -1.86 14.45
CA PRO A 192 -13.78 -2.54 14.32
C PRO A 192 -13.20 -2.24 12.93
N LEU A 193 -11.95 -1.80 12.89
CA LEU A 193 -11.23 -1.58 11.64
C LEU A 193 -10.33 -2.77 11.32
N TYR A 194 -10.14 -3.03 10.03
CA TYR A 194 -9.21 -4.06 9.60
C TYR A 194 -7.78 -3.67 10.00
N PRO A 195 -7.09 -4.49 10.82
CA PRO A 195 -5.83 -4.10 11.44
C PRO A 195 -4.67 -3.99 10.44
N ARG A 196 -4.80 -4.66 9.29
CA ARG A 196 -3.83 -4.65 8.20
C ARG A 196 -4.24 -3.74 7.05
N ALA A 197 -4.96 -2.66 7.34
CA ALA A 197 -5.25 -1.63 6.34
C ALA A 197 -4.59 -0.28 6.69
N ILE A 198 -4.39 0.54 5.67
CA ILE A 198 -4.00 1.96 5.79
C ILE A 198 -5.13 2.86 5.31
N VAL A 199 -5.04 4.17 5.56
CA VAL A 199 -6.01 5.15 5.03
C VAL A 199 -5.86 5.28 3.52
N HIS A 200 -6.97 5.19 2.79
CA HIS A 200 -7.03 5.33 1.33
C HIS A 200 -6.88 6.81 0.93
N ARG A 201 -5.79 7.16 0.24
CA ARG A 201 -5.52 8.50 -0.31
C ARG A 201 -5.02 8.48 -1.76
N THR A 202 -5.44 7.49 -2.52
CA THR A 202 -4.70 7.09 -3.72
C THR A 202 -5.27 7.64 -5.02
N ALA A 203 -4.67 7.23 -6.14
CA ALA A 203 -5.11 7.59 -7.48
C ALA A 203 -6.40 6.87 -7.92
N GLN A 204 -6.90 5.91 -7.14
CA GLN A 204 -8.15 5.22 -7.42
C GLN A 204 -9.37 6.04 -7.00
N ASP A 205 -10.42 5.99 -7.82
CA ASP A 205 -11.69 6.63 -7.50
C ASP A 205 -12.27 6.08 -6.19
N ALA A 206 -12.81 6.98 -5.37
CA ALA A 206 -13.55 6.61 -4.18
C ALA A 206 -14.76 5.74 -4.52
N LEU A 207 -15.11 4.79 -3.63
CA LEU A 207 -16.29 3.93 -3.81
C LEU A 207 -17.62 4.72 -3.74
N SER A 208 -17.65 5.86 -3.02
CA SER A 208 -18.78 6.80 -3.04
C SER A 208 -18.34 8.28 -2.96
N ASN A 209 -19.20 9.21 -3.40
CA ASN A 209 -18.97 10.67 -3.34
C ASN A 209 -19.61 11.37 -2.12
N ALA A 210 -20.12 10.64 -1.11
CA ALA A 210 -21.00 11.20 -0.08
C ALA A 210 -20.30 11.69 1.21
N LYS A 211 -20.98 12.63 1.90
CA LYS A 211 -20.53 13.54 2.99
C LYS A 211 -19.56 12.93 4.02
N ALA A 212 -18.40 13.58 4.10
CA ALA A 212 -17.12 13.17 4.70
C ALA A 212 -17.01 13.01 6.24
N ARG A 213 -18.05 12.54 6.97
CA ARG A 213 -17.94 12.38 8.44
C ARG A 213 -18.23 10.99 9.00
N ARG A 214 -18.80 10.09 8.20
CA ARG A 214 -19.23 8.74 8.64
C ARG A 214 -18.61 7.62 7.83
N VAL A 215 -17.78 7.99 6.87
CA VAL A 215 -17.13 7.10 5.93
C VAL A 215 -15.63 7.17 6.21
N LEU A 216 -15.02 5.99 6.37
CA LEU A 216 -13.59 5.81 6.45
C LEU A 216 -13.15 4.92 5.31
N ARG A 217 -12.23 5.42 4.49
CA ARG A 217 -11.71 4.69 3.35
C ARG A 217 -10.35 4.13 3.69
N LEU A 218 -10.19 2.83 3.43
CA LEU A 218 -8.98 2.09 3.75
C LEU A 218 -8.52 1.27 2.55
N GLN A 219 -7.27 0.82 2.57
CA GLN A 219 -6.72 -0.11 1.60
C GLN A 219 -5.82 -1.13 2.27
N THR A 220 -5.73 -2.31 1.67
CA THR A 220 -4.83 -3.39 2.06
C THR A 220 -4.38 -4.20 0.84
N THR A 221 -3.25 -4.89 0.97
CA THR A 221 -2.83 -5.94 0.01
C THR A 221 -3.43 -7.30 0.31
N ASP A 222 -4.19 -7.44 1.40
CA ASP A 222 -4.90 -8.68 1.73
C ASP A 222 -6.17 -8.84 0.85
N SER A 223 -6.59 -10.07 0.58
CA SER A 223 -7.73 -10.36 -0.29
C SER A 223 -9.08 -9.98 0.34
N ILE A 224 -10.13 -9.83 -0.49
CA ILE A 224 -11.49 -9.57 0.00
C ILE A 224 -11.92 -10.68 0.97
N GLU A 225 -11.61 -11.94 0.69
CA GLU A 225 -11.92 -13.08 1.55
C GLU A 225 -11.23 -12.99 2.91
N GLN A 226 -9.95 -12.59 2.95
CA GLN A 226 -9.22 -12.40 4.20
C GLN A 226 -9.83 -11.29 5.04
N VAL A 227 -10.25 -10.20 4.40
CA VAL A 227 -10.93 -9.08 5.08
C VAL A 227 -12.30 -9.52 5.62
N LEU A 228 -13.11 -10.21 4.81
CA LEU A 228 -14.41 -10.72 5.24
C LEU A 228 -14.28 -11.76 6.37
N ALA A 229 -13.28 -12.64 6.29
CA ALA A 229 -12.99 -13.63 7.34
C ALA A 229 -12.69 -12.95 8.67
N PHE A 230 -11.91 -11.86 8.68
CA PHE A 230 -11.67 -11.07 9.90
C PHE A 230 -12.97 -10.61 10.55
N TYR A 231 -13.89 -10.00 9.79
CA TYR A 231 -15.15 -9.51 10.35
C TYR A 231 -16.06 -10.66 10.85
N LYS A 232 -16.08 -11.80 10.15
CA LYS A 232 -16.84 -12.99 10.55
C LYS A 232 -16.32 -13.63 11.84
N GLN A 233 -15.03 -13.48 12.14
CA GLN A 233 -14.36 -14.08 13.28
C GLN A 233 -14.20 -13.12 14.48
N LEU A 234 -14.80 -11.93 14.42
CA LEU A 234 -14.74 -10.97 15.52
C LEU A 234 -15.32 -11.56 16.80
N THR A 235 -14.66 -11.28 17.92
CA THR A 235 -15.17 -11.59 19.26
C THR A 235 -15.39 -10.29 20.05
N PRO A 236 -16.61 -10.07 20.62
CA PRO A 236 -17.85 -10.79 20.30
C PRO A 236 -18.25 -10.63 18.82
N PRO A 237 -19.03 -11.58 18.26
CA PRO A 237 -19.54 -11.48 16.90
C PRO A 237 -20.38 -10.22 16.67
N LEU A 238 -20.45 -9.78 15.41
CA LEU A 238 -21.35 -8.69 15.02
C LEU A 238 -22.80 -9.13 15.16
N GLN A 239 -23.65 -8.25 15.69
CA GLN A 239 -25.10 -8.46 15.72
C GLN A 239 -25.67 -8.21 14.31
N ASP A 240 -26.68 -8.97 13.91
CA ASP A 240 -27.33 -8.86 12.59
C ASP A 240 -26.32 -8.95 11.42
N ALA A 241 -25.28 -9.78 11.56
CA ALA A 241 -24.19 -9.86 10.60
C ALA A 241 -24.67 -10.42 9.25
N VAL A 242 -24.43 -9.68 8.17
CA VAL A 242 -24.68 -10.10 6.79
C VAL A 242 -23.41 -9.87 5.98
N SER A 243 -23.06 -10.82 5.13
CA SER A 243 -21.90 -10.69 4.25
C SER A 243 -22.16 -11.30 2.90
N ASP A 244 -21.58 -10.72 1.86
CA ASP A 244 -21.61 -11.26 0.51
C ASP A 244 -20.23 -11.11 -0.18
N LEU A 245 -19.99 -11.93 -1.20
CA LEU A 245 -18.79 -11.92 -2.03
C LEU A 245 -19.22 -12.23 -3.47
N ASP A 246 -19.03 -11.25 -4.36
CA ASP A 246 -19.33 -11.39 -5.79
C ASP A 246 -18.15 -10.89 -6.62
N GLY A 247 -17.43 -11.83 -7.22
CA GLY A 247 -16.25 -11.56 -8.05
C GLY A 247 -15.21 -10.71 -7.33
N ASN A 248 -14.98 -9.49 -7.85
CA ASN A 248 -14.01 -8.54 -7.32
C ASN A 248 -14.61 -7.55 -6.30
N THR A 249 -15.80 -7.85 -5.77
CA THR A 249 -16.49 -7.03 -4.78
C THR A 249 -16.93 -7.87 -3.59
N GLY A 250 -17.01 -7.24 -2.42
CA GLY A 250 -17.48 -7.90 -1.21
C GLY A 250 -18.16 -6.93 -0.27
N PHE A 251 -18.96 -7.47 0.63
CA PHE A 251 -19.74 -6.68 1.57
C PHE A 251 -19.80 -7.34 2.94
N MET A 252 -19.78 -6.53 3.99
CA MET A 252 -20.10 -6.92 5.36
C MET A 252 -20.94 -5.83 6.00
N ALA A 253 -22.03 -6.19 6.67
CA ALA A 253 -22.81 -5.32 7.53
C ALA A 253 -23.07 -5.97 8.87
N GLY A 254 -23.23 -5.14 9.89
CA GLY A 254 -23.64 -5.60 11.21
C GLY A 254 -23.64 -4.47 12.21
N LYS A 255 -23.88 -4.83 13.47
CA LYS A 255 -23.88 -3.89 14.60
C LYS A 255 -22.89 -4.33 15.67
N ARG A 256 -22.20 -3.35 16.28
CA ARG A 256 -21.37 -3.57 17.47
C ARG A 256 -21.73 -2.53 18.52
N LYS A 257 -22.17 -3.01 19.70
CA LYS A 257 -22.59 -2.15 20.83
C LYS A 257 -23.57 -1.04 20.40
N GLY A 258 -24.58 -1.42 19.61
CA GLY A 258 -25.62 -0.50 19.11
C GLY A 258 -25.23 0.36 17.90
N VAL A 259 -23.96 0.33 17.46
CA VAL A 259 -23.51 1.08 16.28
C VAL A 259 -23.59 0.18 15.05
N ALA A 260 -24.46 0.53 14.10
CA ALA A 260 -24.59 -0.13 12.81
C ALA A 260 -23.51 0.38 11.84
N PHE A 261 -22.90 -0.52 11.07
CA PHE A 261 -21.95 -0.14 10.04
C PHE A 261 -21.93 -1.15 8.90
N THR A 262 -21.41 -0.69 7.77
CA THR A 262 -21.13 -1.47 6.57
C THR A 262 -19.65 -1.37 6.21
N VAL A 263 -19.16 -2.39 5.52
CA VAL A 263 -17.82 -2.48 4.94
C VAL A 263 -18.01 -2.93 3.51
N ASN A 264 -17.80 -2.01 2.57
CA ASN A 264 -17.80 -2.30 1.15
C ASN A 264 -16.37 -2.56 0.68
N LEU A 265 -16.15 -3.61 -0.08
CA LEU A 265 -14.84 -4.06 -0.56
C LEU A 265 -14.83 -4.10 -2.08
N LYS A 266 -13.74 -3.64 -2.69
CA LYS A 266 -13.56 -3.70 -4.14
C LYS A 266 -12.09 -3.82 -4.51
N GLN A 267 -11.79 -4.71 -5.44
CA GLN A 267 -10.51 -4.77 -6.13
C GLN A 267 -10.67 -4.14 -7.53
N ASP A 268 -9.81 -3.17 -7.85
CA ASP A 268 -9.82 -2.55 -9.18
C ASP A 268 -9.19 -3.49 -10.22
N LYS A 269 -9.70 -3.46 -11.46
CA LYS A 269 -9.15 -4.28 -12.54
C LYS A 269 -7.69 -3.92 -12.88
N HIS A 270 -7.28 -2.68 -12.65
CA HIS A 270 -5.91 -2.20 -12.87
C HIS A 270 -4.98 -2.53 -11.70
N PHE A 271 -5.53 -2.83 -10.52
CA PHE A 271 -4.80 -3.17 -9.30
C PHE A 271 -5.45 -4.35 -8.57
N PRO A 272 -5.48 -5.55 -9.17
CA PRO A 272 -6.25 -6.70 -8.66
C PRO A 272 -5.70 -7.24 -7.33
N THR A 273 -4.49 -6.82 -6.92
CA THR A 273 -3.87 -7.22 -5.65
C THR A 273 -4.11 -6.21 -4.52
N ILE A 274 -4.88 -5.16 -4.77
CA ILE A 274 -5.19 -4.12 -3.79
C ILE A 274 -6.68 -4.12 -3.51
N THR A 275 -7.03 -4.37 -2.26
CA THR A 275 -8.41 -4.33 -1.78
C THR A 275 -8.70 -2.95 -1.21
N ASN A 276 -9.58 -2.20 -1.88
CA ASN A 276 -10.16 -0.97 -1.36
C ASN A 276 -11.30 -1.29 -0.43
N MET A 277 -11.40 -0.54 0.66
CA MET A 277 -12.41 -0.69 1.69
C MET A 277 -13.09 0.65 1.95
N GLU A 278 -14.42 0.66 2.01
CA GLU A 278 -15.20 1.78 2.50
C GLU A 278 -16.02 1.33 3.71
N VAL A 279 -15.66 1.85 4.88
CA VAL A 279 -16.34 1.58 6.14
C VAL A 279 -17.29 2.73 6.44
N GLU A 280 -18.58 2.47 6.53
CA GLU A 280 -19.62 3.48 6.73
C GLU A 280 -20.46 3.16 7.97
N ILE A 281 -20.73 4.16 8.80
CA ILE A 281 -21.64 4.03 9.95
C ILE A 281 -23.08 4.32 9.52
N SER A 282 -23.99 3.37 9.66
CA SER A 282 -25.44 3.52 9.39
C SER A 282 -26.15 4.21 10.57
N GLU A 283 -27.25 4.94 10.30
CA GLU A 283 -28.13 5.50 11.35
C GLU A 283 -28.99 4.42 12.00
#